data_AF-A0A173SMM2-F1
#
_entry.id   AF-A0A173SMM2-F1
#
_cell.length_a   1.000
_cell.length_b   1.000
_cell.length_c   1.000
_cell.angle_alpha   90.00
_cell.angle_beta   90.00
_cell.angle_gamma   90.00
#
_symmetry.space_group_name_H-M   'P 1'
#
loop_
_entity.id
_entity.type
_entity.pdbx_description
1 polymer ?
#
loop_
_entity_poly.entity_id
_entity_poly.type
_entity_poly.pdbx_seq_one_letter_code
_entity_poly.pdbx_strand_id
1 'polypeptide(L)'
;MLKAAGSMCVLAACIGFVRELLRTGSLHKEYLEALIELTELLSAEIRYERLPIQEALQQIQKKIRPEIAFVLRQMIEQMKDGTGTSFSEIWEQAFRKGGKELFLTGEELEEVCRIGKHLGFLDQRQQEEHLQGCRERLQRLLRLRQKELEEKKHMYRCLGVAAGIFVILILV
;
A
#
# COMPACT_ATOMS: atom_id res chain seq x y z
N MET A 1 -9.52 23.78 -38.64
CA MET A 1 -8.28 22.99 -38.49
C MET A 1 -7.66 23.17 -37.10
N LEU A 2 -7.16 24.36 -36.71
CA LEU A 2 -6.49 24.56 -35.41
C LEU A 2 -7.38 24.27 -34.17
N LYS A 3 -8.66 24.68 -34.21
CA LYS A 3 -9.62 24.45 -33.11
C LYS A 3 -9.88 22.97 -32.84
N ALA A 4 -10.06 22.17 -33.91
CA ALA A 4 -10.30 20.74 -33.79
C ALA A 4 -9.07 19.98 -33.25
N ALA A 5 -7.87 20.34 -33.73
CA ALA A 5 -6.62 19.77 -33.23
C ALA A 5 -6.40 20.11 -31.74
N GLY A 6 -6.66 21.36 -31.34
CA GLY A 6 -6.59 21.78 -29.93
C GLY A 6 -7.55 21.01 -29.03
N SER A 7 -8.81 20.83 -29.45
CA SER A 7 -9.79 20.03 -28.71
C SER A 7 -9.36 18.57 -28.57
N MET A 8 -8.79 17.97 -29.63
CA MET A 8 -8.28 16.59 -29.61
C MET A 8 -7.13 16.41 -28.60
N CYS A 9 -6.20 17.37 -28.54
CA CYS A 9 -5.09 17.35 -27.58
C CYS A 9 -5.57 17.46 -26.13
N VAL A 10 -6.55 18.34 -25.85
CA VAL A 10 -7.11 18.48 -24.50
C VAL A 10 -7.82 17.19 -24.07
N LEU A 11 -8.61 16.58 -24.95
CA LEU A 11 -9.27 15.31 -24.66
C LEU A 11 -8.27 14.18 -24.38
N ALA A 12 -7.21 14.07 -25.20
CA ALA A 12 -6.17 13.07 -24.99
C ALA A 12 -5.43 13.26 -23.66
N ALA A 13 -5.12 14.50 -23.28
CA ALA A 13 -4.49 14.82 -22.00
C ALA A 13 -5.40 14.45 -20.82
N CYS A 14 -6.70 14.77 -20.89
CA CYS A 14 -7.67 14.42 -19.85
C CYS A 14 -7.82 12.89 -19.69
N ILE A 15 -7.91 12.14 -20.80
CA ILE A 15 -8.02 10.68 -20.77
C ILE A 15 -6.75 10.06 -20.17
N GLY A 16 -5.58 10.54 -20.58
CA GLY A 16 -4.29 10.07 -20.04
C GLY A 16 -4.17 10.33 -18.55
N PHE A 17 -4.54 11.52 -18.09
CA PHE A 17 -4.51 11.90 -16.68
C PHE A 17 -5.44 11.03 -15.82
N VAL A 18 -6.69 10.82 -16.27
CA VAL A 18 -7.64 9.95 -15.56
C VAL A 18 -7.12 8.51 -15.50
N ARG A 19 -6.58 7.98 -16.62
CA ARG A 19 -6.06 6.62 -16.67
C ARG A 19 -4.91 6.41 -15.68
N GLU A 20 -3.97 7.35 -15.61
CA GLU A 20 -2.85 7.25 -14.68
C GLU A 20 -3.33 7.29 -13.23
N LEU A 21 -4.24 8.20 -12.91
CA LEU A 21 -4.78 8.31 -11.54
C LEU A 21 -5.51 7.03 -11.09
N LEU A 22 -6.27 6.40 -11.99
CA LEU A 22 -6.91 5.11 -11.71
C LEU A 22 -5.90 3.97 -11.55
N ARG A 23 -4.81 3.98 -12.34
CA ARG A 23 -3.75 2.99 -12.25
C ARG A 23 -3.01 3.09 -10.92
N THR A 24 -2.59 4.29 -10.52
CA THR A 24 -1.94 4.53 -9.23
C THR A 24 -2.86 4.13 -8.07
N GLY A 25 -4.16 4.46 -8.15
CA GLY A 25 -5.13 4.07 -7.13
C GLY A 25 -5.30 2.55 -7.00
N SER A 26 -5.29 1.81 -8.12
CA SER A 26 -5.34 0.35 -8.11
C SER A 26 -4.08 -0.26 -7.49
N LEU A 27 -2.92 0.26 -7.84
CA LEU A 27 -1.64 -0.24 -7.33
C LEU A 27 -1.51 -0.02 -5.82
N HIS A 28 -1.88 1.17 -5.34
CA HIS A 28 -1.94 1.50 -3.92
C HIS A 28 -2.84 0.54 -3.14
N LYS A 29 -4.04 0.25 -3.68
CA LYS A 29 -4.97 -0.73 -3.10
C LYS A 29 -4.29 -2.08 -2.90
N GLU A 30 -3.65 -2.59 -3.95
CA GLU A 30 -3.00 -3.89 -3.92
C GLU A 30 -1.80 -3.90 -2.93
N TYR A 31 -1.12 -2.78 -2.70
CA TYR A 31 -0.09 -2.67 -1.65
C TYR A 31 -0.67 -2.76 -0.24
N LEU A 32 -1.82 -2.11 0.02
CA LEU A 32 -2.51 -2.26 1.30
C LEU A 32 -3.01 -3.69 1.52
N GLU A 33 -3.52 -4.34 0.49
CA GLU A 33 -3.93 -5.75 0.55
C GLU A 33 -2.73 -6.66 0.88
N ALA A 34 -1.58 -6.44 0.26
CA ALA A 34 -0.36 -7.17 0.58
C ALA A 34 0.13 -6.92 2.02
N LEU A 35 -0.01 -5.71 2.55
CA LEU A 35 0.34 -5.40 3.95
C LEU A 35 -0.62 -6.05 4.95
N ILE A 36 -1.90 -6.17 4.60
CA ILE A 36 -2.88 -6.93 5.38
C ILE A 36 -2.49 -8.41 5.39
N GLU A 37 -2.16 -8.98 4.22
CA GLU A 37 -1.68 -10.36 4.08
C GLU A 37 -0.39 -10.59 4.90
N LEU A 38 0.57 -9.67 4.85
CA LEU A 38 1.78 -9.70 5.69
C LEU A 38 1.44 -9.85 7.17
N THR A 39 0.48 -9.04 7.64
CA THR A 39 0.06 -9.01 9.04
C THR A 39 -0.61 -10.34 9.44
N GLU A 40 -1.43 -10.90 8.55
CA GLU A 40 -2.09 -12.20 8.74
C GLU A 40 -1.08 -13.35 8.79
N LEU A 41 -0.12 -13.36 7.86
CA LEU A 41 0.93 -14.38 7.81
C LEU A 41 1.82 -14.31 9.06
N LEU A 42 2.19 -13.12 9.50
CA LEU A 42 2.93 -12.94 10.76
C LEU A 42 2.14 -13.45 11.97
N SER A 43 0.85 -13.13 12.05
CA SER A 43 -0.02 -13.62 13.12
C SER A 43 -0.12 -15.15 13.11
N ALA A 44 -0.16 -15.77 11.93
CA ALA A 44 -0.16 -17.23 11.81
C ALA A 44 1.17 -17.84 12.28
N GLU A 45 2.32 -17.29 11.87
CA GLU A 45 3.63 -17.81 12.29
C GLU A 45 3.82 -17.70 13.83
N ILE A 46 3.37 -16.61 14.44
CA ILE A 46 3.40 -16.40 15.91
C ILE A 46 2.45 -17.37 16.62
N ARG A 47 1.21 -17.51 16.13
CA ARG A 47 0.19 -18.38 16.73
C ARG A 47 0.64 -19.83 16.87
N TYR A 48 1.41 -20.30 15.89
CA TYR A 48 1.86 -21.68 15.83
C TYR A 48 3.33 -21.84 16.28
N GLU A 49 3.98 -20.78 16.78
CA GLU A 49 5.38 -20.71 17.21
C GLU A 49 6.36 -21.47 16.30
N ARG A 50 6.14 -21.40 14.98
CA ARG A 50 6.77 -22.37 14.07
C ARG A 50 8.26 -22.13 13.90
N LEU A 51 8.65 -20.87 13.89
CA LEU A 51 9.98 -20.43 13.44
C LEU A 51 10.41 -19.14 14.18
N PRO A 52 11.73 -18.94 14.38
CA PRO A 52 12.26 -17.63 14.73
C PRO A 52 11.80 -16.53 13.76
N ILE A 53 11.61 -15.30 14.24
CA ILE A 53 11.04 -14.19 13.44
C ILE A 53 11.79 -13.95 12.11
N GLN A 54 13.11 -14.11 12.09
CA GLN A 54 13.92 -14.00 10.87
C GLN A 54 13.54 -15.05 9.82
N GLU A 55 13.35 -16.29 10.24
CA GLU A 55 12.98 -17.40 9.37
C GLU A 55 11.53 -17.29 8.91
N ALA A 56 10.62 -16.87 9.81
CA ALA A 56 9.24 -16.54 9.46
C ALA A 56 9.19 -15.47 8.36
N LEU A 57 9.93 -14.36 8.52
CA LEU A 57 10.02 -13.31 7.51
C LEU A 57 10.59 -13.82 6.18
N GLN A 58 11.61 -14.69 6.20
CA GLN A 58 12.15 -15.31 4.99
C GLN A 58 11.11 -16.18 4.26
N GLN A 59 10.26 -16.90 4.98
CA GLN A 59 9.19 -17.70 4.39
C GLN A 59 8.07 -16.82 3.82
N ILE A 60 7.67 -15.78 4.55
CA ILE A 60 6.63 -14.84 4.14
C ILE A 60 7.06 -14.06 2.89
N GLN A 61 8.32 -13.60 2.87
CA GLN A 61 8.90 -12.87 1.73
C GLN A 61 8.78 -13.64 0.40
N LYS A 62 8.76 -14.98 0.42
CA LYS A 62 8.63 -15.81 -0.79
C LYS A 62 7.19 -15.90 -1.30
N LYS A 63 6.20 -15.58 -0.46
CA LYS A 63 4.76 -15.74 -0.75
C LYS A 63 4.07 -14.42 -1.03
N ILE A 64 4.61 -13.32 -0.52
CA ILE A 64 4.02 -11.99 -0.63
C ILE A 64 4.44 -11.26 -1.91
N ARG A 65 3.71 -10.19 -2.24
CA ARG A 65 3.96 -9.31 -3.37
C ARG A 65 5.44 -8.82 -3.45
N PRO A 66 6.07 -8.79 -4.65
CA PRO A 66 7.50 -8.47 -4.82
C PRO A 66 8.00 -7.18 -4.16
N GLU A 67 7.20 -6.12 -4.14
CA GLU A 67 7.59 -4.82 -3.57
C GLU A 67 7.66 -4.87 -2.04
N ILE A 68 6.71 -5.55 -1.39
CA ILE A 68 6.76 -5.81 0.05
C ILE A 68 7.90 -6.79 0.37
N ALA A 69 8.04 -7.83 -0.46
CA ALA A 69 9.13 -8.79 -0.35
C ALA A 69 10.51 -8.12 -0.44
N PHE A 70 10.66 -7.05 -1.24
CA PHE A 70 11.90 -6.28 -1.31
C PHE A 70 12.20 -5.56 0.02
N VAL A 71 11.20 -4.94 0.65
CA VAL A 71 11.36 -4.33 1.98
C VAL A 71 11.75 -5.38 3.01
N LEU A 72 11.10 -6.54 3.00
CA LEU A 72 11.45 -7.64 3.91
C LEU A 72 12.86 -8.17 3.69
N ARG A 73 13.35 -8.26 2.44
CA ARG A 73 14.75 -8.62 2.15
C ARG A 73 15.74 -7.68 2.83
N GLN A 74 15.54 -6.37 2.63
CA GLN A 74 16.42 -5.36 3.21
C GLN A 74 16.44 -5.42 4.74
N MET A 75 15.29 -5.70 5.35
CA MET A 75 15.17 -5.91 6.78
C MET A 75 15.96 -7.15 7.24
N ILE A 76 15.76 -8.29 6.57
CA ILE A 76 16.43 -9.55 6.91
C ILE A 76 17.96 -9.43 6.75
N GLU A 77 18.44 -8.69 5.75
CA GLU A 77 19.86 -8.39 5.57
C GLU A 77 20.41 -7.55 6.74
N GLN A 78 19.73 -6.46 7.11
CA GLN A 78 20.13 -5.64 8.25
C GLN A 78 20.15 -6.41 9.58
N MET A 79 19.23 -7.36 9.76
CA MET A 79 19.21 -8.23 10.94
C MET A 79 20.44 -9.15 11.02
N LYS A 80 21.05 -9.51 9.88
CA LYS A 80 22.26 -10.36 9.84
C LYS A 80 23.53 -9.58 10.15
N ASP A 81 23.57 -8.29 9.85
CA ASP A 81 24.73 -7.43 10.08
C ASP A 81 25.04 -7.24 11.58
N GLY A 82 24.11 -7.60 12.47
CA GLY A 82 24.39 -7.78 13.90
C GLY A 82 24.76 -6.49 14.64
N THR A 83 24.30 -5.34 14.16
CA THR A 83 24.66 -4.00 14.65
C THR A 83 24.16 -3.66 16.06
N GLY A 84 23.45 -4.57 16.73
CA GLY A 84 22.81 -4.34 18.03
C GLY A 84 21.49 -3.56 17.98
N THR A 85 21.04 -3.19 16.78
CA THR A 85 19.77 -2.48 16.56
C THR A 85 18.59 -3.40 16.88
N SER A 86 17.57 -2.89 17.57
CA SER A 86 16.39 -3.69 17.93
C SER A 86 15.57 -4.07 16.69
N PHE A 87 14.87 -5.21 16.71
CA PHE A 87 14.03 -5.63 15.57
C PHE A 87 13.00 -4.57 15.19
N SER A 88 12.36 -3.96 16.19
CA SER A 88 11.35 -2.91 15.96
C SER A 88 11.94 -1.67 15.27
N GLU A 89 13.18 -1.29 15.58
CA GLU A 89 13.88 -0.21 14.90
C GLU A 89 14.25 -0.58 13.46
N ILE A 90 14.76 -1.80 13.23
CA ILE A 90 15.07 -2.27 11.86
C ILE A 90 13.78 -2.31 11.03
N TRP A 91 12.68 -2.79 11.61
CA TRP A 91 11.36 -2.81 10.97
C TRP A 91 10.91 -1.41 10.55
N GLU A 92 10.94 -0.48 11.50
CA GLU A 92 10.53 0.91 11.27
C GLU A 92 11.40 1.58 10.20
N GLN A 93 12.72 1.43 10.26
CA GLN A 93 13.64 1.99 9.28
C GLN A 93 13.39 1.43 7.87
N ALA A 94 13.20 0.10 7.74
CA ALA A 94 12.93 -0.53 6.47
C ALA A 94 11.63 -0.02 5.84
N PHE A 95 10.53 0.04 6.61
CA PHE A 95 9.25 0.53 6.09
C PHE A 95 9.21 2.04 5.89
N ARG A 96 9.94 2.84 6.68
CA ARG A 96 10.08 4.29 6.40
C ARG A 96 10.87 4.55 5.12
N LYS A 97 11.89 3.72 4.83
CA LYS A 97 12.66 3.81 3.59
C LYS A 97 11.83 3.34 2.39
N GLY A 98 11.18 2.18 2.49
CA GLY A 98 10.35 1.59 1.43
C GLY A 98 8.98 2.25 1.24
N GLY A 99 8.45 2.95 2.26
CA GLY A 99 7.10 3.50 2.24
C GLY A 99 6.85 4.53 1.13
N LYS A 100 7.91 5.23 0.69
CA LYS A 100 7.83 6.14 -0.46
C LYS A 100 7.59 5.39 -1.78
N GLU A 101 8.22 4.24 -1.96
CA GLU A 101 8.07 3.40 -3.16
C GLU A 101 6.74 2.65 -3.17
N LEU A 102 6.21 2.35 -1.98
CA LEU A 102 4.90 1.73 -1.79
C LEU A 102 3.73 2.71 -1.82
N PHE A 103 3.99 4.00 -2.10
CA PHE A 103 3.00 5.08 -2.12
C PHE A 103 2.17 5.22 -0.82
N LEU A 104 2.67 4.72 0.32
CA LEU A 104 1.93 4.77 1.57
C LEU A 104 1.71 6.21 2.04
N THR A 105 0.49 6.51 2.44
CA THR A 105 0.18 7.74 3.16
C THR A 105 0.79 7.73 4.55
N GLY A 106 0.89 8.89 5.21
CA GLY A 106 1.46 8.98 6.56
C GLY A 106 0.76 8.06 7.56
N GLU A 107 -0.57 8.01 7.52
CA GLU A 107 -1.38 7.15 8.40
C GLU A 107 -1.14 5.65 8.15
N GLU A 108 -1.05 5.26 6.87
CA GLU A 108 -0.77 3.86 6.49
C GLU A 108 0.65 3.46 6.89
N LEU A 109 1.63 4.34 6.69
CA LEU A 109 3.01 4.10 7.10
C LEU A 109 3.13 3.93 8.62
N GLU A 110 2.44 4.78 9.39
CA GLU A 110 2.39 4.63 10.85
C GLU A 110 1.79 3.29 11.26
N GLU A 111 0.73 2.85 10.60
CA GLU A 111 0.10 1.57 10.90
C GLU A 111 1.03 0.39 10.58
N VAL A 112 1.73 0.46 9.45
CA VAL A 112 2.73 -0.55 9.08
C VAL A 112 3.90 -0.57 10.07
N CYS A 113 4.36 0.59 10.54
CA CYS A 113 5.39 0.66 11.58
C CYS A 113 4.90 0.09 12.92
N ARG A 114 3.61 0.26 13.25
CA ARG A 114 3.00 -0.32 14.46
C ARG A 114 3.07 -1.85 14.47
N ILE A 115 3.01 -2.52 13.32
CA ILE A 115 3.11 -3.99 13.22
C ILE A 115 4.36 -4.48 13.97
N GLY A 116 5.55 -3.93 13.68
CA GLY A 116 6.83 -4.37 14.25
C GLY A 116 7.13 -3.91 15.68
N LYS A 117 6.32 -3.01 16.25
CA LYS A 117 6.65 -2.29 17.49
C LYS A 117 6.75 -3.19 18.73
N HIS A 118 6.02 -4.31 18.75
CA HIS A 118 5.94 -5.20 19.92
C HIS A 118 6.21 -6.68 19.60
N LEU A 119 6.63 -6.97 18.36
CA LEU A 119 6.97 -8.32 17.94
C LEU A 119 8.22 -8.80 18.68
N GLY A 120 8.11 -9.94 19.36
CA GLY A 120 9.19 -10.56 20.13
C GLY A 120 9.32 -10.11 21.60
N PHE A 121 8.49 -9.16 22.07
CA PHE A 121 8.55 -8.65 23.45
C PHE A 121 7.32 -9.00 24.29
N LEU A 122 6.15 -9.15 23.66
CA LEU A 122 4.90 -9.49 24.36
C LEU A 122 4.68 -11.01 24.42
N ASP A 123 3.80 -11.46 25.31
CA ASP A 123 3.30 -12.83 25.25
C ASP A 123 2.58 -13.09 23.92
N GLN A 124 2.52 -14.37 23.51
CA GLN A 124 1.95 -14.77 22.22
C GLN A 124 0.53 -14.20 21.99
N ARG A 125 -0.33 -14.25 23.02
CA ARG A 125 -1.72 -13.78 22.94
C ARG A 125 -1.79 -12.28 22.68
N GLN A 126 -0.97 -11.50 23.37
CA GLN A 126 -0.86 -10.06 23.20
C GLN A 126 -0.28 -9.69 21.82
N GLN A 127 0.69 -10.45 21.31
CA GLN A 127 1.19 -10.26 19.94
C GLN A 127 0.09 -10.51 18.90
N GLU A 128 -0.70 -11.57 19.07
CA GLU A 128 -1.82 -11.88 18.19
C GLU A 128 -2.90 -10.77 18.23
N GLU A 129 -3.30 -10.32 19.42
CA GLU A 129 -4.25 -9.20 19.60
C GLU A 129 -3.73 -7.90 18.97
N HIS A 130 -2.44 -7.60 19.15
CA HIS A 130 -1.77 -6.45 18.55
C HIS A 130 -1.82 -6.50 17.01
N LEU A 131 -1.44 -7.64 16.42
CA LEU A 131 -1.47 -7.84 14.97
C LEU A 131 -2.90 -7.81 14.42
N GLN A 132 -3.87 -8.38 15.13
CA GLN A 132 -5.27 -8.30 14.76
C GLN A 132 -5.74 -6.84 14.72
N GLY A 133 -5.41 -6.04 15.73
CA GLY A 133 -5.72 -4.62 15.74
C GLY A 133 -5.07 -3.86 14.57
N CYS A 134 -3.82 -4.18 14.23
CA CYS A 134 -3.14 -3.58 13.07
C CYS A 134 -3.83 -3.94 11.76
N ARG A 135 -4.19 -5.22 11.59
CA ARG A 135 -4.93 -5.72 10.43
C ARG A 135 -6.27 -5.01 10.27
N GLU A 136 -7.05 -4.86 11.34
CA GLU A 136 -8.36 -4.19 11.30
C GLU A 136 -8.25 -2.71 10.92
N ARG A 137 -7.19 -2.03 11.38
CA ARG A 137 -6.90 -0.64 10.99
C ARG A 137 -6.48 -0.53 9.53
N LEU A 138 -5.58 -1.40 9.05
CA LEU A 138 -5.22 -1.45 7.63
C LEU A 138 -6.43 -1.74 6.73
N GLN A 139 -7.30 -2.67 7.12
CA GLN A 139 -8.55 -2.95 6.40
C GLN A 139 -9.49 -1.74 6.37
N ARG A 140 -9.55 -0.96 7.44
CA ARG A 140 -10.32 0.29 7.48
C ARG A 140 -9.75 1.32 6.50
N LEU A 141 -8.43 1.50 6.49
CA LEU A 141 -7.75 2.39 5.56
C LEU A 141 -7.98 1.96 4.11
N LEU A 142 -7.87 0.66 3.82
CA LEU A 142 -8.18 0.09 2.51
C LEU A 142 -9.61 0.43 2.07
N ARG A 143 -10.62 0.24 2.94
CA ARG A 143 -12.02 0.58 2.63
C ARG A 143 -12.21 2.08 2.38
N LEU A 144 -11.57 2.93 3.17
CA LEU A 144 -11.60 4.39 2.96
C LEU A 144 -11.02 4.76 1.60
N ARG A 145 -9.84 4.23 1.25
CA ARG A 145 -9.19 4.48 -0.05
C ARG A 145 -10.00 3.97 -1.23
N GLN A 146 -10.61 2.79 -1.09
CA GLN A 146 -11.51 2.27 -2.12
C GLN A 146 -12.70 3.19 -2.34
N LYS A 147 -13.32 3.69 -1.26
CA LYS A 147 -14.43 4.64 -1.36
C LYS A 147 -14.01 5.94 -2.05
N GLU A 148 -12.88 6.52 -1.65
CA GLU A 148 -12.34 7.74 -2.29
C GLU A 148 -12.04 7.52 -3.78
N LEU A 149 -11.50 6.35 -4.16
CA LEU A 149 -11.20 6.02 -5.54
C LEU A 149 -12.48 5.89 -6.38
N GLU A 150 -13.53 5.26 -5.84
CA GLU A 150 -14.83 5.16 -6.51
C GLU A 150 -15.51 6.52 -6.66
N GLU A 151 -15.45 7.38 -5.65
CA GLU A 151 -15.96 8.76 -5.74
C GLU A 151 -15.20 9.57 -6.79
N LYS A 152 -13.87 9.45 -6.84
CA LYS A 152 -13.04 10.07 -7.89
C LYS A 152 -13.38 9.55 -9.29
N LYS A 153 -13.53 8.23 -9.45
CA LYS A 153 -13.97 7.61 -10.72
C LYS A 153 -15.30 8.20 -11.19
N HIS A 154 -16.26 8.31 -10.28
CA HIS A 154 -17.56 8.90 -10.56
C HIS A 154 -17.43 10.36 -11.04
N MET A 155 -16.67 11.18 -10.32
CA MET A 155 -16.43 12.58 -10.66
C MET A 155 -15.76 12.72 -12.04
N TYR A 156 -14.71 11.93 -12.33
CA TYR A 156 -14.02 11.99 -13.63
C TYR A 156 -14.92 11.58 -14.79
N ARG A 157 -15.82 10.61 -14.58
CA ARG A 157 -16.82 10.24 -15.58
C ARG A 157 -17.76 11.39 -15.89
N CYS A 158 -18.29 12.06 -14.85
CA CYS A 158 -19.15 13.24 -15.02
C CYS A 158 -18.42 14.37 -15.76
N LEU A 159 -17.16 14.65 -15.38
CA LEU A 159 -16.35 15.67 -16.01
C LEU A 159 -16.06 15.34 -17.49
N GLY A 160 -15.79 14.08 -17.81
CA GLY A 160 -15.60 13.61 -19.18
C GLY A 160 -16.84 13.82 -20.06
N VAL A 161 -18.03 13.53 -19.54
CA VAL A 161 -19.30 13.78 -20.25
C VAL A 161 -19.50 15.28 -20.49
N ALA A 162 -19.31 16.12 -19.46
CA ALA A 162 -19.45 17.56 -19.58
C ALA A 162 -18.45 18.16 -20.58
N ALA A 163 -17.20 17.71 -20.56
CA ALA A 163 -16.17 18.12 -21.52
C ALA A 163 -16.54 17.71 -22.95
N GLY A 164 -17.08 16.50 -23.14
CA GLY A 164 -17.57 16.05 -24.45
C GLY A 164 -18.69 16.94 -25.00
N ILE A 165 -19.68 17.27 -24.17
CA ILE A 165 -20.77 18.19 -24.54
C ILE A 165 -20.21 19.57 -24.91
N PHE A 166 -19.29 20.11 -24.11
CA PHE A 166 -18.67 21.40 -24.36
C PHE A 166 -17.92 21.44 -25.71
N VAL A 167 -17.19 20.37 -26.06
CA VAL A 167 -16.51 20.25 -27.34
C VAL A 167 -17.51 20.23 -28.50
N ILE A 168 -18.63 19.51 -28.37
CA ILE A 168 -19.70 19.50 -29.39
C ILE A 168 -20.23 20.93 -29.59
N LEU A 169 -20.53 21.65 -28.51
CA LEU A 169 -21.06 23.01 -28.57
C LEU A 169 -20.11 24.03 -29.20
N ILE A 170 -18.79 23.82 -29.13
CA ILE A 170 -17.79 24.69 -29.78
C ILE A 170 -17.60 24.36 -31.27
N LEU A 171 -17.79 23.09 -31.64
CA LEU A 171 -17.60 22.63 -33.02
C LEU A 171 -18.80 22.92 -33.92
N VAL A 172 -20.01 22.99 -33.34
CA VAL A 172 -21.24 23.44 -33.99
C VAL A 172 -21.25 24.96 -34.06
#